data_AF-A0A841TIQ2-F1
#
_entry.id   AF-A0A841TIQ2-F1
#
_cell.length_a   1.000
_cell.length_b   1.000
_cell.length_c   1.000
_cell.angle_alpha   90.00
_cell.angle_beta   90.00
_cell.angle_gamma   90.00
#
_symmetry.space_group_name_H-M   'P 1'
#
loop_
_entity.id
_entity.type
_entity.pdbx_description
1 polymer ?
#
loop_
_entity_poly.entity_id
_entity_poly.type
_entity_poly.pdbx_seq_one_letter_code
_entity_poly.pdbx_strand_id
1 'polypeptide(L)'
;MKISYKNLLILAAAALALTACSNEKTAGTNGGKPPAAASASASPSATVEASASAAPEAAQYTIDVPAASFERAPEGTSLEPVSEDSAIYIPSDSNDAKVHLALNLNQKGDFTVAEGSGTLTIGGSSVPFKINQVSVMHRDTLSTGQTLFYGGLQVDTQTQPSTFAFGFRFIAETQDLQLRLSNGEGLVVFGGGGAIAKNEAEIENFEADHRPKN
;
A
#
# COMPACT_ATOMS: atom_id res chain seq x y z
N MET A 1 14.99 -48.05 19.10
CA MET A 1 13.50 -48.15 19.15
C MET A 1 13.03 -47.79 20.55
N LYS A 2 12.34 -46.64 20.71
CA LYS A 2 11.35 -46.37 21.77
C LYS A 2 10.67 -45.04 21.44
N ILE A 3 9.45 -45.15 20.94
CA ILE A 3 8.54 -44.04 20.68
C ILE A 3 7.80 -43.75 22.00
N SER A 4 7.66 -42.49 22.37
CA SER A 4 6.80 -42.10 23.50
C SER A 4 5.77 -41.09 23.01
N TYR A 5 4.56 -41.59 22.75
CA TYR A 5 3.35 -40.80 22.57
C TYR A 5 2.71 -40.54 23.94
N LYS A 6 2.41 -39.28 24.27
CA LYS A 6 1.27 -38.93 25.13
C LYS A 6 0.59 -37.67 24.59
N ASN A 7 -0.55 -37.92 23.97
CA ASN A 7 -1.61 -36.96 23.65
C ASN A 7 -2.36 -36.51 24.92
N LEU A 8 -2.88 -35.27 24.91
CA LEU A 8 -4.23 -34.84 25.33
C LEU A 8 -4.18 -33.29 25.35
N LEU A 9 -4.72 -32.51 24.40
CA LEU A 9 -6.12 -32.33 23.94
C LEU A 9 -7.03 -31.78 25.05
N ILE A 10 -7.21 -30.44 25.10
CA ILE A 10 -8.46 -29.81 25.55
C ILE A 10 -8.80 -28.63 24.62
N LEU A 11 -9.98 -28.77 24.02
CA LEU A 11 -10.77 -27.82 23.27
C LEU A 11 -11.52 -26.89 24.25
N ALA A 12 -11.59 -25.58 23.99
CA ALA A 12 -12.70 -24.76 24.47
C ALA A 12 -12.90 -23.55 23.54
N ALA A 13 -14.14 -23.38 23.12
CA ALA A 13 -14.60 -22.49 22.06
C ALA A 13 -15.31 -21.25 22.62
N ALA A 14 -15.58 -20.34 21.67
CA ALA A 14 -16.73 -19.41 21.58
C ALA A 14 -16.68 -18.06 22.33
N ALA A 15 -16.33 -17.03 21.55
CA ALA A 15 -17.20 -15.93 21.07
C ALA A 15 -18.27 -15.29 21.98
N LEU A 16 -18.28 -13.95 21.96
CA LEU A 16 -19.40 -12.97 22.05
C LEU A 16 -18.75 -11.59 22.29
N ALA A 17 -19.15 -10.43 21.79
CA ALA A 17 -20.01 -9.93 20.73
C ALA A 17 -19.75 -8.40 20.70
N LEU A 18 -19.50 -7.79 19.55
CA LEU A 18 -19.48 -6.32 19.42
C LEU A 18 -20.76 -5.89 18.70
N THR A 19 -21.66 -5.34 19.50
CA THR A 19 -22.95 -4.80 19.12
C THR A 19 -22.77 -3.54 18.28
N ALA A 20 -23.23 -3.59 17.03
CA ALA A 20 -23.63 -2.43 16.26
C ALA A 20 -25.05 -2.04 16.70
N CYS A 21 -25.24 -0.79 17.13
CA CYS A 21 -26.56 -0.16 17.18
C CYS A 21 -26.50 1.16 16.42
N SER A 22 -26.90 1.07 15.16
CA SER A 22 -27.49 2.12 14.33
C SER A 22 -28.69 2.76 15.04
N ASN A 23 -28.80 4.08 15.00
CA ASN A 23 -29.92 4.84 15.53
C ASN A 23 -30.69 5.48 14.35
N GLU A 24 -31.85 4.92 14.02
CA GLU A 24 -32.90 5.58 13.23
C GLU A 24 -34.27 5.30 13.88
N LYS A 25 -34.95 6.34 14.37
CA LYS A 25 -36.43 6.50 14.38
C LYS A 25 -36.83 7.88 14.94
N THR A 26 -37.25 8.84 14.08
CA THR A 26 -38.64 9.22 13.73
C THR A 26 -39.38 10.13 14.73
N ALA A 27 -39.69 11.33 14.20
CA ALA A 27 -40.89 12.17 14.34
C ALA A 27 -41.68 12.26 15.67
N GLY A 28 -41.85 13.51 16.12
CA GLY A 28 -42.96 13.95 16.95
C GLY A 28 -43.35 15.39 16.57
N THR A 29 -44.52 15.56 15.96
CA THR A 29 -45.17 16.83 15.63
C THR A 29 -46.26 17.19 16.63
N ASN A 30 -46.39 18.49 16.94
CA ASN A 30 -47.61 19.30 17.12
C ASN A 30 -47.66 20.14 18.42
N GLY A 31 -47.77 21.46 18.23
CA GLY A 31 -48.19 22.45 19.23
C GLY A 31 -48.24 23.83 18.55
N GLY A 32 -49.44 24.41 18.39
CA GLY A 32 -49.73 25.40 17.36
C GLY A 32 -49.73 26.89 17.74
N LYS A 33 -49.60 27.69 16.66
CA LYS A 33 -50.24 28.99 16.30
C LYS A 33 -50.07 30.25 17.21
N PRO A 34 -50.33 31.48 16.70
CA PRO A 34 -49.34 32.55 16.42
C PRO A 34 -49.80 33.90 17.08
N PRO A 35 -49.60 35.15 16.57
CA PRO A 35 -48.73 35.71 15.52
C PRO A 35 -48.01 37.04 15.88
N ALA A 36 -47.25 37.55 14.90
CA ALA A 36 -47.30 38.94 14.40
C ALA A 36 -46.05 39.84 14.53
N ALA A 37 -45.71 40.39 13.36
CA ALA A 37 -45.36 41.78 13.06
C ALA A 37 -43.87 42.19 12.92
N ALA A 38 -43.59 42.58 11.66
CA ALA A 38 -42.96 43.84 11.23
C ALA A 38 -41.43 43.93 11.08
N SER A 39 -41.05 44.01 9.80
CA SER A 39 -40.26 45.07 9.16
C SER A 39 -38.72 45.11 9.26
N ALA A 40 -38.17 45.23 8.04
CA ALA A 40 -37.06 46.09 7.60
C ALA A 40 -35.66 45.45 7.37
N SER A 41 -35.37 45.26 6.07
CA SER A 41 -34.24 45.82 5.30
C SER A 41 -32.81 45.75 5.86
N ALA A 42 -31.96 44.94 5.22
CA ALA A 42 -30.62 45.32 4.72
C ALA A 42 -29.98 44.15 3.92
N SER A 43 -29.49 44.42 2.70
CA SER A 43 -28.54 43.57 1.94
C SER A 43 -27.10 43.85 2.40
N PRO A 44 -26.08 43.15 1.88
CA PRO A 44 -25.86 41.70 1.85
C PRO A 44 -24.56 41.37 2.63
N SER A 45 -24.47 40.19 3.23
CA SER A 45 -23.16 39.60 3.55
C SER A 45 -23.00 38.38 2.68
N ALA A 46 -22.27 38.56 1.58
CA ALA A 46 -21.73 37.45 0.81
C ALA A 46 -20.70 36.76 1.70
N THR A 47 -21.16 35.79 2.48
CA THR A 47 -20.29 34.77 3.03
C THR A 47 -19.76 34.02 1.84
N VAL A 48 -18.49 34.26 1.50
CA VAL A 48 -17.75 33.36 0.63
C VAL A 48 -17.74 32.03 1.39
N GLU A 49 -18.64 31.14 1.02
CA GLU A 49 -18.45 29.71 1.24
C GLU A 49 -17.09 29.41 0.61
N ALA A 50 -16.06 29.39 1.45
CA ALA A 50 -14.86 28.65 1.13
C ALA A 50 -15.35 27.23 0.96
N SER A 51 -15.64 26.87 -0.30
CA SER A 51 -15.81 25.49 -0.71
C SER A 51 -14.62 24.77 -0.11
N ALA A 52 -14.88 23.93 0.89
CA ALA A 52 -13.91 23.00 1.40
C ALA A 52 -13.44 22.24 0.15
N SER A 53 -12.21 22.52 -0.28
CA SER A 53 -11.57 21.83 -1.38
C SER A 53 -11.71 20.35 -1.07
N ALA A 54 -12.54 19.64 -1.84
CA ALA A 54 -12.67 18.21 -1.72
C ALA A 54 -11.24 17.65 -1.77
N ALA A 55 -10.88 16.83 -0.78
CA ALA A 55 -9.60 16.13 -0.80
C ALA A 55 -9.50 15.39 -2.15
N PRO A 56 -8.35 15.45 -2.84
CA PRO A 56 -8.20 14.75 -4.11
C PRO A 56 -8.55 13.28 -3.90
N GLU A 57 -9.45 12.78 -4.76
CA GLU A 57 -9.89 11.39 -4.71
C GLU A 57 -8.69 10.46 -4.88
N ALA A 58 -8.65 9.42 -4.07
CA ALA A 58 -7.59 8.44 -3.99
C ALA A 58 -7.37 7.74 -5.34
N ALA A 59 -6.15 7.75 -5.89
CA ALA A 59 -5.88 7.09 -7.16
C ALA A 59 -5.67 5.58 -6.97
N GLN A 60 -6.53 4.77 -7.58
CA GLN A 60 -6.52 3.31 -7.43
C GLN A 60 -6.00 2.61 -8.69
N TYR A 61 -5.12 1.61 -8.48
CA TYR A 61 -4.48 0.81 -9.52
C TYR A 61 -4.58 -0.67 -9.18
N THR A 62 -4.68 -1.53 -10.20
CA THR A 62 -4.62 -2.99 -10.05
C THR A 62 -3.68 -3.53 -11.11
N ILE A 63 -2.58 -4.16 -10.67
CA ILE A 63 -1.44 -4.46 -11.52
C ILE A 63 -0.94 -5.88 -11.21
N ASP A 64 -0.71 -6.66 -12.27
CA ASP A 64 -0.06 -7.96 -12.20
C ASP A 64 1.36 -7.86 -12.77
N VAL A 65 2.37 -8.21 -11.98
CA VAL A 65 3.78 -8.17 -12.39
C VAL A 65 4.47 -9.52 -12.15
N PRO A 66 4.94 -10.21 -13.20
CA PRO A 66 5.76 -11.41 -13.03
C PRO A 66 7.17 -11.02 -12.55
N ALA A 67 7.88 -11.98 -11.96
CA ALA A 67 9.32 -11.87 -11.79
C ALA A 67 9.98 -11.73 -13.17
N ALA A 68 10.88 -10.77 -13.29
CA ALA A 68 11.52 -10.37 -14.54
C ALA A 68 13.02 -10.68 -14.54
N SER A 69 13.69 -10.50 -13.40
CA SER A 69 15.12 -10.73 -13.27
C SER A 69 15.53 -10.95 -11.81
N PHE A 70 16.76 -11.43 -11.64
CA PHE A 70 17.47 -11.43 -10.38
C PHE A 70 18.68 -10.51 -10.49
N GLU A 71 18.82 -9.59 -9.55
CA GLU A 71 19.89 -8.60 -9.49
C GLU A 71 20.75 -8.79 -8.25
N ARG A 72 22.04 -8.50 -8.37
CA ARG A 72 22.90 -8.40 -7.18
C ARG A 72 22.49 -7.16 -6.40
N ALA A 73 22.32 -7.29 -5.08
CA ALA A 73 22.02 -6.13 -4.26
C ALA A 73 23.15 -5.10 -4.32
N PRO A 74 22.84 -3.79 -4.33
CA PRO A 74 23.84 -2.73 -4.29
C PRO A 74 24.75 -2.85 -3.07
N GLU A 75 26.02 -2.47 -3.22
CA GLU A 75 26.98 -2.47 -2.12
C GLU A 75 26.48 -1.62 -0.94
N GLY A 76 26.63 -2.14 0.28
CA GLY A 76 26.16 -1.49 1.50
C GLY A 76 24.69 -1.74 1.85
N THR A 77 23.92 -2.44 1.00
CA THR A 77 22.56 -2.87 1.34
C THR A 77 22.61 -4.02 2.36
N SER A 78 22.09 -3.80 3.57
CA SER A 78 21.88 -4.89 4.52
C SER A 78 20.70 -5.74 4.06
N LEU A 79 20.98 -6.93 3.53
CA LEU A 79 19.95 -7.92 3.23
C LEU A 79 19.76 -8.75 4.50
N GLU A 80 18.65 -8.55 5.21
CA GLU A 80 18.28 -9.51 6.25
C GLU A 80 18.02 -10.86 5.57
N PRO A 81 18.66 -11.95 6.02
CA PRO A 81 18.51 -13.23 5.37
C PRO A 81 17.07 -13.72 5.54
N VAL A 82 16.37 -13.87 4.43
CA VAL A 82 15.10 -14.60 4.39
C VAL A 82 15.45 -16.09 4.33
N SER A 83 15.06 -16.85 5.36
CA SER A 83 15.26 -18.30 5.38
C SER A 83 14.63 -18.97 4.16
N GLU A 84 15.27 -19.99 3.58
CA GLU A 84 14.69 -20.80 2.49
C GLU A 84 13.33 -21.41 2.87
N ASP A 85 13.12 -21.67 4.16
CA ASP A 85 11.85 -22.18 4.72
C ASP A 85 10.76 -21.10 4.82
N SER A 86 11.08 -19.84 4.53
CA SER A 86 10.15 -18.73 4.59
C SER A 86 9.16 -18.77 3.44
N ALA A 87 7.89 -18.50 3.72
CA ALA A 87 6.86 -18.42 2.69
C ALA A 87 7.12 -17.31 1.65
N ILE A 88 7.99 -16.35 1.94
CA ILE A 88 8.37 -15.24 1.05
C ILE A 88 9.75 -15.44 0.38
N TYR A 89 10.44 -16.56 0.64
CA TYR A 89 11.69 -16.85 -0.05
C TYR A 89 11.42 -17.19 -1.52
N ILE A 90 12.20 -16.59 -2.40
CA ILE A 90 12.10 -16.80 -3.84
C ILE A 90 13.50 -17.18 -4.33
N PRO A 91 13.69 -18.42 -4.82
CA PRO A 91 14.94 -18.85 -5.43
C PRO A 91 15.33 -17.94 -6.60
N SER A 92 16.63 -17.71 -6.80
CA SER A 92 17.15 -16.86 -7.88
C SER A 92 16.84 -17.39 -9.29
N ASP A 93 16.46 -18.66 -9.43
CA ASP A 93 16.04 -19.31 -10.67
C ASP A 93 14.50 -19.45 -10.83
N SER A 94 13.72 -18.94 -9.87
CA SER A 94 12.25 -18.98 -9.90
C SER A 94 11.71 -17.95 -10.91
N ASN A 95 11.28 -18.46 -12.07
CA ASN A 95 10.64 -17.66 -13.13
C ASN A 95 9.11 -17.63 -13.02
N ASP A 96 8.54 -18.35 -12.07
CA ASP A 96 7.10 -18.51 -11.87
C ASP A 96 6.54 -17.59 -10.77
N ALA A 97 7.42 -16.86 -10.08
CA ALA A 97 7.00 -15.89 -9.08
C ALA A 97 6.27 -14.70 -9.72
N LYS A 98 5.22 -14.21 -9.06
CA LYS A 98 4.43 -13.06 -9.52
C LYS A 98 3.81 -12.31 -8.35
N VAL A 99 3.58 -11.02 -8.54
CA VAL A 99 2.85 -10.17 -7.59
C VAL A 99 1.60 -9.63 -8.26
N HIS A 100 0.45 -9.86 -7.63
CA HIS A 100 -0.77 -9.12 -7.90
C HIS A 100 -0.88 -8.00 -6.86
N LEU A 101 -1.03 -6.75 -7.29
CA LEU A 101 -1.08 -5.58 -6.42
C LEU A 101 -2.32 -4.72 -6.71
N ALA A 102 -3.17 -4.56 -5.69
CA ALA A 102 -4.19 -3.52 -5.63
C ALA A 102 -3.64 -2.36 -4.81
N LEU A 103 -3.23 -1.29 -5.50
CA LEU A 103 -2.55 -0.12 -4.92
C LEU A 103 -3.50 1.08 -4.89
N ASN A 104 -3.40 1.85 -3.82
CA ASN A 104 -4.01 3.16 -3.70
C ASN A 104 -2.94 4.17 -3.29
N LEU A 105 -2.80 5.24 -4.05
CA LEU A 105 -1.91 6.36 -3.75
C LEU A 105 -2.73 7.56 -3.29
N ASN A 106 -2.59 7.89 -2.01
CA ASN A 106 -3.33 8.95 -1.34
C ASN A 106 -2.41 10.14 -1.03
N GLN A 107 -2.74 11.32 -1.54
CA GLN A 107 -2.04 12.54 -1.14
C GLN A 107 -2.55 13.03 0.22
N LYS A 108 -1.67 13.09 1.22
CA LYS A 108 -1.95 13.60 2.56
C LYS A 108 -1.03 14.80 2.85
N GLY A 109 -1.47 15.98 2.42
CA GLY A 109 -0.65 17.20 2.46
C GLY A 109 0.51 17.11 1.47
N ASP A 110 1.74 17.21 1.99
CA ASP A 110 2.97 17.16 1.19
C ASP A 110 3.47 15.72 0.95
N PHE A 111 2.84 14.73 1.57
CA PHE A 111 3.25 13.33 1.48
C PHE A 111 2.27 12.52 0.62
N THR A 112 2.80 11.51 -0.07
CA THR A 112 1.98 10.47 -0.69
C THR A 112 2.03 9.21 0.17
N VAL A 113 0.88 8.65 0.51
CA VAL A 113 0.78 7.40 1.26
C VAL A 113 0.30 6.30 0.32
N ALA A 114 1.06 5.21 0.25
CA ALA A 114 0.66 3.99 -0.42
C ALA A 114 -0.16 3.13 0.54
N GLU A 115 -1.36 2.74 0.11
CA GLU A 115 -2.25 1.82 0.81
C GLU A 115 -2.70 0.72 -0.16
N GLY A 116 -3.17 -0.41 0.36
CA GLY A 116 -3.71 -1.48 -0.48
C GLY A 116 -3.34 -2.87 -0.01
N SER A 117 -3.42 -3.81 -0.93
CA SER A 117 -3.20 -5.24 -0.67
C SER A 117 -2.72 -5.94 -1.93
N GLY A 118 -2.14 -7.11 -1.75
CA GLY A 118 -1.72 -7.92 -2.87
C GLY A 118 -1.57 -9.37 -2.52
N THR A 119 -1.06 -10.13 -3.48
CA THR A 119 -0.71 -11.53 -3.31
C THR A 119 0.60 -11.78 -4.04
N LEU A 120 1.56 -12.35 -3.31
CA LEU A 120 2.79 -12.89 -3.87
C LEU A 120 2.55 -14.39 -4.14
N THR A 121 2.66 -14.81 -5.39
CA THR A 121 2.57 -16.23 -5.77
C THR A 121 3.97 -16.73 -6.11
N ILE A 122 4.35 -17.89 -5.55
CA ILE A 122 5.65 -18.55 -5.73
C ILE A 122 5.40 -20.05 -5.79
N GLY A 123 5.83 -20.77 -6.83
CA GLY A 123 5.72 -22.24 -6.85
C GLY A 123 4.29 -22.79 -6.75
N GLY A 124 3.27 -21.97 -7.08
CA GLY A 124 1.86 -22.30 -6.86
C GLY A 124 1.31 -22.04 -5.45
N SER A 125 2.16 -21.64 -4.50
CA SER A 125 1.75 -21.09 -3.20
C SER A 125 1.40 -19.61 -3.31
N SER A 126 0.43 -19.14 -2.52
CA SER A 126 0.00 -17.74 -2.49
C SER A 126 0.13 -17.17 -1.09
N VAL A 127 0.84 -16.05 -0.99
CA VAL A 127 1.07 -15.27 0.22
C VAL A 127 0.31 -13.96 0.10
N PRO A 128 -0.91 -13.86 0.66
CA PRO A 128 -1.65 -12.61 0.69
C PRO A 128 -0.98 -11.63 1.66
N PHE A 129 -0.88 -10.37 1.26
CA PHE A 129 -0.30 -9.30 2.06
C PHE A 129 -1.15 -8.03 2.03
N LYS A 130 -0.97 -7.18 3.03
CA LYS A 130 -1.53 -5.83 3.09
C LYS A 130 -0.39 -4.82 3.14
N ILE A 131 -0.53 -3.71 2.43
CA ILE A 131 0.39 -2.58 2.58
C ILE A 131 0.18 -1.96 3.96
N ASN A 132 1.28 -1.83 4.71
CA ASN A 132 1.26 -1.18 6.00
C ASN A 132 0.90 0.30 5.82
N GLN A 133 0.00 0.82 6.65
CA GLN A 133 -0.55 2.17 6.55
C GLN A 133 0.50 3.31 6.65
N VAL A 134 1.74 2.98 6.99
CA VAL A 134 2.85 3.94 7.17
C VAL A 134 3.78 4.01 5.94
N SER A 135 3.46 3.36 4.82
CA SER A 135 4.29 3.43 3.61
C SER A 135 4.19 4.79 2.93
N VAL A 136 5.06 5.74 3.33
CA VAL A 136 5.20 7.06 2.72
C VAL A 136 6.08 6.96 1.48
N MET A 137 5.56 7.40 0.34
CA MET A 137 6.25 7.41 -0.94
C MET A 137 6.81 8.80 -1.24
N HIS A 138 8.01 8.82 -1.83
CA HIS A 138 8.52 9.99 -2.52
C HIS A 138 7.79 10.17 -3.85
N ARG A 139 7.72 11.43 -4.29
CA ARG A 139 7.07 11.81 -5.54
C ARG A 139 7.93 12.86 -6.22
N ASP A 140 8.38 12.55 -7.43
CA ASP A 140 9.14 13.46 -8.29
C ASP A 140 8.55 13.48 -9.70
N THR A 141 8.86 14.55 -10.44
CA THR A 141 8.49 14.67 -11.85
C THR A 141 9.71 14.37 -12.70
N LEU A 142 9.60 13.36 -13.56
CA LEU A 142 10.63 13.02 -14.53
C LEU A 142 10.78 14.14 -15.57
N SER A 143 11.95 14.22 -16.20
CA SER A 143 12.23 15.14 -17.31
C SER A 143 11.24 15.04 -18.48
N THR A 144 10.57 13.91 -18.63
CA THR A 144 9.48 13.65 -19.60
C THR A 144 8.12 14.25 -19.20
N GLY A 145 8.00 14.85 -18.02
CA GLY A 145 6.75 15.36 -17.45
C GLY A 145 5.88 14.30 -16.76
N GLN A 146 6.36 13.06 -16.65
CA GLN A 146 5.65 11.96 -15.99
C GLN A 146 5.90 11.97 -14.49
N THR A 147 4.95 11.46 -13.71
CA THR A 147 5.03 11.41 -12.25
C THR A 147 5.61 10.08 -11.80
N LEU A 148 6.76 10.13 -11.13
CA LEU A 148 7.39 8.98 -10.48
C LEU A 148 6.99 8.95 -9.00
N PHE A 149 6.52 7.79 -8.56
CA PHE A 149 6.38 7.43 -7.15
C PHE A 149 7.40 6.35 -6.79
N TYR A 150 8.14 6.53 -5.71
CA TYR A 150 9.17 5.57 -5.31
C TYR A 150 9.44 5.56 -3.80
N GLY A 151 10.04 4.47 -3.31
CA GLY A 151 10.36 4.29 -1.90
C GLY A 151 10.30 2.83 -1.45
N GLY A 152 10.22 2.62 -0.14
CA GLY A 152 10.00 1.31 0.46
C GLY A 152 8.52 1.06 0.72
N LEU A 153 7.96 0.00 0.15
CA LEU A 153 6.59 -0.45 0.39
C LEU A 153 6.61 -1.56 1.43
N GLN A 154 6.36 -1.21 2.69
CA GLN A 154 6.32 -2.18 3.78
C GLN A 154 4.96 -2.90 3.76
N VAL A 155 4.99 -4.22 3.81
CA VAL A 155 3.81 -5.06 3.74
C VAL A 155 3.81 -6.11 4.84
N ASP A 156 2.60 -6.42 5.33
CA ASP A 156 2.37 -7.45 6.34
C ASP A 156 1.62 -8.61 5.70
N THR A 157 2.14 -9.83 5.89
CA THR A 157 1.46 -11.04 5.45
C THR A 157 0.22 -11.31 6.31
N GLN A 158 -0.86 -11.77 5.68
CA GLN A 158 -2.14 -11.94 6.36
C GLN A 158 -2.29 -13.34 6.98
N THR A 159 -1.61 -14.35 6.44
CA THR A 159 -1.75 -15.75 6.83
C THR A 159 -0.72 -16.19 7.88
N GLN A 160 0.42 -15.53 7.93
CA GLN A 160 1.48 -15.73 8.92
C GLN A 160 1.94 -14.35 9.38
N PRO A 161 2.28 -14.13 10.66
CA PRO A 161 2.77 -12.83 11.10
C PRO A 161 4.22 -12.65 10.63
N SER A 162 4.38 -12.01 9.47
CA SER A 162 5.67 -11.61 8.92
C SER A 162 5.50 -10.26 8.23
N THR A 163 6.56 -9.47 8.27
CA THR A 163 6.64 -8.18 7.58
C THR A 163 7.81 -8.25 6.62
N PHE A 164 7.63 -7.71 5.42
CA PHE A 164 8.71 -7.55 4.46
C PHE A 164 8.50 -6.26 3.66
N ALA A 165 9.48 -5.86 2.86
CA ALA A 165 9.41 -4.63 2.10
C ALA A 165 9.78 -4.86 0.64
N PHE A 166 9.04 -4.21 -0.26
CA PHE A 166 9.46 -4.04 -1.65
C PHE A 166 10.13 -2.68 -1.82
N GLY A 167 11.25 -2.63 -2.54
CA GLY A 167 11.64 -1.41 -3.24
C GLY A 167 10.61 -1.14 -4.35
N PHE A 168 10.04 0.06 -4.38
CA PHE A 168 8.90 0.41 -5.23
C PHE A 168 9.29 1.52 -6.19
N ARG A 169 8.97 1.36 -7.48
CA ARG A 169 9.03 2.41 -8.51
C ARG A 169 7.77 2.32 -9.38
N PHE A 170 7.05 3.42 -9.52
CA PHE A 170 5.81 3.45 -10.28
C PHE A 170 5.65 4.76 -11.05
N ILE A 171 5.34 4.66 -12.35
CA ILE A 171 5.03 5.80 -13.20
C ILE A 171 3.54 5.77 -13.52
N ALA A 172 2.78 6.71 -12.95
CA ALA A 172 1.32 6.66 -12.96
C ALA A 172 0.71 6.75 -14.36
N GLU A 173 1.31 7.54 -15.25
CA GLU A 173 0.77 7.80 -16.59
C GLU A 173 0.90 6.58 -17.52
N THR A 174 1.93 5.74 -17.35
CA THR A 174 2.11 4.51 -18.14
C THR A 174 1.73 3.26 -17.38
N GLN A 175 1.54 3.37 -16.08
CA GLN A 175 1.33 2.26 -15.15
C GLN A 175 2.50 1.26 -15.13
N ASP A 176 3.71 1.71 -15.49
CA ASP A 176 4.92 0.92 -15.34
C ASP A 176 5.21 0.78 -13.85
N LEU A 177 5.24 -0.46 -13.36
CA LEU A 177 5.52 -0.80 -11.96
C LEU A 177 6.74 -1.71 -11.90
N GLN A 178 7.71 -1.35 -11.08
CA GLN A 178 8.80 -2.24 -10.69
C GLN A 178 8.77 -2.44 -9.17
N LEU A 179 8.81 -3.69 -8.74
CA LEU A 179 9.00 -4.08 -7.34
C LEU A 179 10.32 -4.83 -7.19
N ARG A 180 11.06 -4.56 -6.13
CA ARG A 180 12.32 -5.25 -5.82
C ARG A 180 12.22 -5.87 -4.44
N LEU A 181 12.34 -7.19 -4.33
CA LEU A 181 12.29 -7.91 -3.08
C LEU A 181 13.66 -8.48 -2.76
N SER A 182 14.17 -8.24 -1.55
CA SER A 182 15.37 -8.95 -1.09
C SER A 182 15.02 -10.39 -0.69
N ASN A 183 15.84 -11.35 -1.13
CA ASN A 183 15.75 -12.75 -0.71
C ASN A 183 16.96 -13.20 0.13
N GLY A 184 17.80 -12.28 0.60
CA GLY A 184 19.05 -12.59 1.29
C GLY A 184 20.27 -12.84 0.39
N GLU A 185 20.07 -13.33 -0.84
CA GLU A 185 21.15 -13.54 -1.84
C GLU A 185 21.32 -12.33 -2.77
N GLY A 186 20.22 -11.63 -3.03
CA GLY A 186 20.15 -10.48 -3.93
C GLY A 186 18.77 -9.86 -3.94
N LEU A 187 18.37 -9.34 -5.09
CA LEU A 187 17.09 -8.70 -5.33
C LEU A 187 16.34 -9.42 -6.45
N VAL A 188 15.17 -9.95 -6.12
CA VAL A 188 14.21 -10.42 -7.12
C VAL A 188 13.44 -9.20 -7.62
N VAL A 189 13.48 -8.97 -8.93
CA VAL A 189 12.82 -7.84 -9.57
C VAL A 189 11.54 -8.33 -10.24
N PHE A 190 10.43 -7.68 -9.95
CA PHE A 190 9.14 -7.91 -10.58
C PHE A 190 8.77 -6.73 -11.47
N GLY A 191 8.17 -7.05 -12.62
CA GLY A 191 7.69 -6.05 -13.55
C GLY A 191 8.81 -5.20 -14.15
N GLY A 192 8.56 -3.91 -14.26
CA GLY A 192 9.34 -2.95 -15.03
C GLY A 192 8.49 -2.32 -16.13
N GLY A 193 9.15 -1.74 -17.12
CA GLY A 193 8.49 -1.19 -18.29
C GLY A 193 9.38 -0.24 -19.05
N GLY A 194 8.94 0.14 -20.25
CA GLY A 194 9.72 0.97 -21.15
C GLY A 194 9.99 2.37 -20.58
N ALA A 195 9.07 2.92 -19.79
CA ALA A 195 9.26 4.22 -19.16
C ALA A 195 10.23 4.14 -17.98
N ILE A 196 10.17 3.09 -17.16
CA ILE A 196 11.14 2.89 -16.08
C ILE A 196 12.54 2.68 -16.66
N ALA A 197 12.69 1.80 -17.66
CA ALA A 197 13.99 1.52 -18.28
C ALA A 197 14.57 2.75 -19.00
N LYS A 198 13.74 3.55 -19.68
CA LYS A 198 14.18 4.75 -20.38
C LYS A 198 14.70 5.84 -19.43
N ASN A 199 14.17 5.91 -18.21
CA ASN A 199 14.50 6.96 -17.23
C ASN A 199 15.35 6.43 -16.06
N GLU A 200 15.96 5.25 -16.18
CA GLU A 200 16.63 4.55 -15.08
C GLU A 200 17.66 5.41 -14.35
N ALA A 201 18.57 6.05 -15.07
CA ALA A 201 19.62 6.88 -14.47
C ALA A 201 19.05 8.11 -13.74
N GLU A 202 17.95 8.69 -14.22
CA GLU A 202 17.28 9.81 -13.55
C GLU A 202 16.61 9.35 -12.26
N ILE A 203 15.91 8.21 -12.31
CA ILE A 203 15.28 7.57 -11.14
C ILE A 203 16.32 7.25 -10.07
N GLU A 204 17.47 6.68 -10.45
CA GLU A 204 18.54 6.34 -9.51
C GLU A 204 19.14 7.58 -8.83
N ASN A 205 19.24 8.71 -9.53
CA ASN A 205 19.68 9.96 -8.91
C ASN A 205 18.66 10.47 -7.88
N PHE A 206 17.36 10.44 -8.20
CA PHE A 206 16.32 10.79 -7.24
C PHE A 206 16.37 9.91 -5.99
N GLU A 207 16.53 8.60 -6.18
CA GLU A 207 16.68 7.67 -5.05
C GLU A 207 17.92 7.97 -4.21
N ALA A 208 19.06 8.28 -4.85
CA ALA A 208 20.29 8.60 -4.14
C ALA A 208 20.16 9.87 -3.30
N ASP A 209 19.47 10.90 -3.81
CA ASP A 209 19.26 12.17 -3.10
C ASP A 209 18.38 12.00 -1.85
N HIS A 210 17.47 11.03 -1.87
CA HIS A 210 16.54 10.74 -0.77
C HIS A 210 17.03 9.64 0.19
N ARG A 211 18.20 9.04 -0.03
CA ARG A 211 18.78 8.09 0.93
C ARG A 211 19.16 8.81 2.23
N PRO A 212 18.91 8.20 3.41
CA PRO A 212 19.42 8.72 4.67
C PRO A 212 20.95 8.89 4.60
N LYS A 213 21.45 10.09 4.91
CA LYS A 213 22.89 10.35 5.00
C LYS A 213 23.35 9.94 6.41
N ASN A 214 24.22 8.94 6.47
CA ASN A 214 24.87 8.49 7.71
C ASN A 214 25.96 9.45 8.16
#